data_AF-A0A954EDL3-F1
#
_entry.id   AF-A0A954EDL3-F1
#
_cell.length_a   1.000
_cell.length_b   1.000
_cell.length_c   1.000
_cell.angle_alpha   90.00
_cell.angle_beta   90.00
_cell.angle_gamma   90.00
#
_symmetry.space_group_name_H-M   'P 1'
#
loop_
_entity.id
_entity.type
_entity.pdbx_description
1 polymer ?
#
loop_
_entity_poly.entity_id
_entity_poly.type
_entity_poly.pdbx_seq_one_letter_code
_entity_poly.pdbx_strand_id
1 'polypeptide(L)'
;MIERWIHNRIHALPLALLVLLVLDFAGSPVFAEDTAGKSSPESQIDFERDVQPILTRYGCNSGACHGKQRGQNGFQLSLLGFDSDFDHDSLIMESRGRRVTFARPGDSLLLTKASGKVPHGGGVRLPVDSAGYQLLLEWIKAGAPRALPNIPDLVNVTVEPVTHEFQHHEKQQLQVIAQYTDGSTRNVTGLATYQSNESPIADVNAAGEVTAGNLTGKATIMARYADQFALFTANIPQMDRQPAEYYDSLPRN
;
A
#
# COMPACT_ATOMS: atom_id res chain seq x y z
N MET A 1 18.40 -18.04 97.66
CA MET A 1 17.11 -18.73 97.87
C MET A 1 15.99 -17.80 97.44
N ILE A 2 15.25 -18.20 96.40
CA ILE A 2 13.78 -18.10 96.24
C ILE A 2 13.15 -16.69 96.27
N GLU A 3 12.83 -16.12 95.09
CA GLU A 3 11.47 -15.95 94.49
C GLU A 3 10.84 -14.59 94.86
N ARG A 4 9.98 -13.90 94.09
CA ARG A 4 9.20 -14.22 92.89
C ARG A 4 8.75 -12.90 92.23
N TRP A 5 8.60 -12.95 90.90
CA TRP A 5 7.96 -11.96 90.04
C TRP A 5 6.42 -11.92 90.21
N ILE A 6 5.81 -10.75 89.92
CA ILE A 6 4.66 -10.55 89.01
C ILE A 6 4.40 -9.02 88.91
N HIS A 7 4.34 -8.51 87.68
CA HIS A 7 3.66 -7.25 87.33
C HIS A 7 2.82 -7.55 86.09
N ASN A 8 1.53 -7.21 86.11
CA ASN A 8 0.78 -7.07 84.88
C ASN A 8 -0.28 -5.94 84.96
N ARG A 9 -0.04 -4.97 84.07
CA ARG A 9 -0.92 -4.13 83.24
C ARG A 9 -2.13 -3.39 83.83
N ILE A 10 -2.03 -2.08 83.65
CA ILE A 10 -3.10 -1.08 83.65
C ILE A 10 -3.39 -0.72 82.18
N HIS A 11 -4.66 -0.67 81.78
CA HIS A 11 -5.12 0.02 80.57
C HIS A 11 -6.13 1.10 80.98
N ALA A 12 -5.88 2.34 80.57
CA ALA A 12 -6.73 3.51 80.79
C ALA A 12 -7.26 4.08 79.47
N LEU A 13 -8.39 4.78 79.60
CA LEU A 13 -9.40 5.27 78.65
C LEU A 13 -8.95 6.18 77.48
N PRO A 14 -9.81 6.41 76.46
CA PRO A 14 -9.50 7.18 75.26
C PRO A 14 -9.71 8.70 75.45
N LEU A 15 -8.88 9.51 74.78
CA LEU A 15 -9.00 10.96 74.70
C LEU A 15 -9.19 11.38 73.23
N ALA A 16 -10.26 12.12 72.97
CA ALA A 16 -10.55 12.74 71.69
C ALA A 16 -9.51 13.82 71.34
N LEU A 17 -9.07 13.87 70.07
CA LEU A 17 -8.29 14.98 69.53
C LEU A 17 -8.88 15.45 68.20
N LEU A 18 -9.26 16.73 68.22
CA LEU A 18 -9.74 17.57 67.14
C LEU A 18 -8.62 17.81 66.12
N VAL A 19 -8.79 17.37 64.86
CA VAL A 19 -7.87 17.72 63.75
C VAL A 19 -8.56 18.76 62.86
N LEU A 20 -8.02 19.98 62.85
CA LEU A 20 -8.33 21.00 61.85
C LEU A 20 -7.81 20.52 60.47
N LEU A 21 -8.72 20.38 59.49
CA LEU A 21 -8.34 20.18 58.10
C LEU A 21 -8.10 21.55 57.45
N VAL A 22 -6.83 21.89 57.19
CA VAL A 22 -6.45 23.00 56.33
C VAL A 22 -6.57 22.51 54.88
N LEU A 23 -7.45 23.13 54.10
CA LEU A 23 -7.56 22.90 52.65
C LEU A 23 -6.45 23.69 51.95
N ASP A 24 -5.34 23.04 51.64
CA ASP A 24 -4.34 23.56 50.70
C ASP A 24 -4.89 23.47 49.26
N PHE A 25 -5.32 24.61 48.72
CA PHE A 25 -5.53 24.76 47.27
C PHE A 25 -4.16 24.89 46.58
N ALA A 26 -3.50 23.76 46.35
CA ALA A 26 -2.36 23.69 45.45
C ALA A 26 -2.87 23.80 44.00
N GLY A 27 -2.92 25.02 43.48
CA GLY A 27 -3.05 25.27 42.05
C GLY A 27 -1.89 24.62 41.32
N SER A 28 -2.15 23.49 40.67
CA SER A 28 -1.20 22.88 39.74
C SER A 28 -1.04 23.80 38.53
N PRO A 29 0.17 23.98 37.98
CA PRO A 29 0.31 24.71 36.73
C PRO A 29 -0.47 23.96 35.66
N VAL A 30 -1.51 24.61 35.15
CA VAL A 30 -2.19 24.23 33.91
C VAL A 30 -1.13 24.36 32.81
N PHE A 31 -0.54 23.23 32.41
CA PHE A 31 0.04 23.15 31.09
C PHE A 31 -1.13 23.33 30.13
N ALA A 32 -1.22 24.50 29.52
CA ALA A 32 -2.05 24.70 28.36
C ALA A 32 -1.57 23.70 27.31
N GLU A 33 -2.30 22.60 27.15
CA GLU A 33 -2.19 21.77 25.97
C GLU A 33 -2.50 22.70 24.80
N ASP A 34 -1.45 23.01 24.04
CA ASP A 34 -1.54 23.63 22.73
C ASP A 34 -2.50 22.78 21.90
N THR A 35 -3.75 23.23 21.81
CA THR A 35 -4.73 22.69 20.87
C THR A 35 -4.39 23.19 19.48
N ALA A 36 -3.15 22.96 19.04
CA ALA A 36 -2.87 22.73 17.63
C ALA A 36 -3.67 21.48 17.27
N GLY A 37 -4.74 21.68 16.49
CA GLY A 37 -5.66 20.62 16.11
C GLY A 37 -4.90 19.39 15.66
N LYS A 38 -4.95 18.32 16.46
CA LYS A 38 -4.59 16.97 16.02
C LYS A 38 -5.57 16.63 14.91
N SER A 39 -5.16 16.84 13.66
CA SER A 39 -5.80 16.18 12.53
C SER A 39 -5.79 14.68 12.86
N SER A 40 -6.95 14.03 12.75
CA SER A 40 -7.05 12.57 12.80
C SER A 40 -5.97 11.97 11.89
N PRO A 41 -5.37 10.81 12.23
CA PRO A 41 -4.49 10.05 11.35
C PRO A 41 -5.26 9.39 10.18
N GLU A 42 -6.28 10.09 9.66
CA GLU A 42 -6.92 9.79 8.38
C GLU A 42 -5.91 10.10 7.28
N SER A 43 -5.14 9.06 6.96
CA SER A 43 -4.28 8.87 5.80
C SER A 43 -3.86 10.14 5.07
N GLN A 44 -2.65 10.58 5.38
CA GLN A 44 -1.88 11.44 4.51
C GLN A 44 -1.66 10.74 3.15
N ILE A 45 -2.54 10.99 2.17
CA ILE A 45 -2.46 10.42 0.83
C ILE A 45 -1.39 11.18 0.05
N ASP A 46 -0.33 10.49 -0.32
CA ASP A 46 0.81 11.02 -1.05
C ASP A 46 0.69 10.70 -2.54
N PHE A 47 0.82 11.70 -3.42
CA PHE A 47 0.60 11.49 -4.85
C PHE A 47 1.51 10.39 -5.43
N GLU A 48 2.78 10.42 -5.06
CA GLU A 48 3.81 9.55 -5.64
C GLU A 48 3.73 8.11 -5.12
N ARG A 49 3.40 7.92 -3.84
CA ARG A 49 3.29 6.59 -3.24
C ARG A 49 1.90 5.97 -3.33
N ASP A 50 0.86 6.77 -3.51
CA ASP A 50 -0.53 6.30 -3.49
C ASP A 50 -1.25 6.43 -4.83
N VAL A 51 -1.17 7.62 -5.45
CA VAL A 51 -2.00 7.94 -6.62
C VAL A 51 -1.35 7.51 -7.93
N GLN A 52 -0.09 7.86 -8.13
CA GLN A 52 0.62 7.53 -9.35
C GLN A 52 0.75 6.01 -9.58
N PRO A 53 0.99 5.16 -8.54
CA PRO A 53 0.97 3.71 -8.71
C PRO A 53 -0.39 3.18 -9.17
N ILE A 54 -1.50 3.79 -8.73
CA ILE A 54 -2.84 3.45 -9.25
C ILE A 54 -2.93 3.76 -10.74
N LEU A 55 -2.45 4.92 -11.20
CA LEU A 55 -2.45 5.25 -12.63
C LEU A 55 -1.66 4.24 -13.46
N THR A 56 -0.52 3.78 -12.94
CA THR A 56 0.29 2.72 -13.56
C THR A 56 -0.42 1.38 -13.56
N ARG A 57 -0.96 0.98 -12.41
CA ARG A 57 -1.65 -0.30 -12.21
C ARG A 57 -2.84 -0.50 -13.13
N TYR A 58 -3.60 0.55 -13.36
CA TYR A 58 -4.75 0.51 -14.27
C TYR A 58 -4.40 0.90 -15.72
N GLY A 59 -3.10 1.09 -16.02
CA GLY A 59 -2.58 1.29 -17.37
C GLY A 59 -2.86 2.67 -17.96
N CYS A 60 -3.27 3.65 -17.16
CA CYS A 60 -3.57 5.02 -17.59
C CYS A 60 -2.35 5.69 -18.23
N ASN A 61 -1.18 5.54 -17.62
CA ASN A 61 0.10 6.11 -18.07
C ASN A 61 0.96 5.11 -18.87
N SER A 62 0.34 4.09 -19.47
CA SER A 62 1.03 3.17 -20.38
C SER A 62 1.24 3.79 -21.76
N GLY A 63 2.19 3.25 -22.54
CA GLY A 63 2.50 3.71 -23.91
C GLY A 63 1.36 3.52 -24.92
N ALA A 64 0.34 2.72 -24.62
CA ALA A 64 -0.87 2.62 -25.43
C ALA A 64 -1.91 3.72 -25.09
N CYS A 65 -1.79 4.35 -23.91
CA CYS A 65 -2.75 5.27 -23.33
C CYS A 65 -2.17 6.70 -23.23
N HIS A 66 -2.21 7.31 -22.04
CA HIS A 66 -1.74 8.68 -21.81
C HIS A 66 -0.23 8.77 -21.61
N GLY A 67 0.47 7.64 -21.40
CA GLY A 67 1.93 7.55 -21.27
C GLY A 67 2.71 7.65 -22.58
N LYS A 68 2.03 7.74 -23.72
CA LYS A 68 2.70 7.88 -25.02
C LYS A 68 3.21 9.30 -25.23
N GLN A 69 4.26 9.46 -26.03
CA GLN A 69 5.01 10.72 -26.18
C GLN A 69 4.18 11.99 -26.44
N ARG A 70 2.98 11.88 -27.03
CA ARG A 70 2.09 13.02 -27.31
C ARG A 70 0.78 12.99 -26.50
N GLY A 71 0.65 12.07 -25.54
CA GLY A 71 -0.60 11.81 -24.82
C GLY A 71 -1.77 11.47 -25.76
N GLN A 72 -3.00 11.64 -25.27
CA GLN A 72 -4.24 11.46 -26.02
C GLN A 72 -5.21 12.59 -25.75
N ASN A 73 -5.78 13.17 -26.82
CA ASN A 73 -6.79 14.23 -26.73
C ASN A 73 -6.37 15.41 -25.84
N GLY A 74 -5.09 15.78 -25.92
CA GLY A 74 -4.49 16.86 -25.12
C GLY A 74 -4.28 16.52 -23.64
N PHE A 75 -4.27 15.24 -23.26
CA PHE A 75 -3.90 14.75 -21.93
C PHE A 75 -2.74 13.76 -22.01
N GLN A 76 -1.65 14.08 -21.32
CA GLN A 76 -0.44 13.28 -21.25
C GLN A 76 -0.10 12.96 -19.79
N LEU A 77 0.48 11.79 -19.60
CA LEU A 77 1.17 11.38 -18.38
C LEU A 77 2.56 10.91 -18.79
N SER A 78 3.51 10.97 -17.87
CA SER A 78 4.82 10.37 -17.92
C SER A 78 4.67 8.86 -18.12
N LEU A 79 5.52 8.24 -18.95
CA LEU A 79 5.46 6.81 -19.22
C LEU A 79 5.74 6.02 -17.93
N LEU A 80 4.75 5.24 -17.47
CA LEU A 80 4.84 4.40 -16.26
C LEU A 80 5.21 5.18 -14.98
N GLY A 81 4.90 6.48 -14.93
CA GLY A 81 5.09 7.30 -13.73
C GLY A 81 6.53 7.75 -13.50
N PHE A 82 7.31 7.99 -14.56
CA PHE A 82 8.71 8.39 -14.43
C PHE A 82 8.91 9.84 -13.93
N ASP A 83 7.90 10.71 -14.08
CA ASP A 83 7.95 12.11 -13.69
C ASP A 83 6.68 12.50 -12.93
N SER A 84 6.81 12.48 -11.60
CA SER A 84 5.72 12.70 -10.65
C SER A 84 5.24 14.14 -10.61
N ASP A 85 6.12 15.12 -10.83
CA ASP A 85 5.74 16.53 -10.88
C ASP A 85 4.95 16.81 -12.16
N PHE A 86 5.45 16.34 -13.29
CA PHE A 86 4.74 16.44 -14.57
C PHE A 86 3.36 15.76 -14.53
N ASP A 87 3.28 14.56 -13.96
CA ASP A 87 2.01 13.82 -13.86
C ASP A 87 0.98 14.55 -13.00
N HIS A 88 1.41 15.13 -11.88
CA HIS A 88 0.56 15.90 -11.00
C HIS A 88 0.04 17.16 -11.70
N ASP A 89 0.93 17.95 -12.30
CA ASP A 89 0.58 19.17 -13.01
C ASP A 89 -0.36 18.88 -14.20
N SER A 90 -0.13 17.77 -14.90
CA SER A 90 -1.00 17.29 -15.98
C SER A 90 -2.42 16.97 -15.50
N LEU A 91 -2.56 16.45 -14.27
CA LEU A 91 -3.86 16.16 -13.68
C LEU A 91 -4.55 17.39 -13.11
N ILE A 92 -3.80 18.31 -12.49
CA ILE A 92 -4.39 19.38 -11.67
C ILE A 92 -4.40 20.73 -12.38
N MET A 93 -3.36 21.08 -13.13
CA MET A 93 -3.17 22.43 -13.66
C MET A 93 -3.52 22.55 -15.14
N GLU A 94 -3.07 21.58 -15.94
CA GLU A 94 -3.22 21.63 -17.38
C GLU A 94 -4.69 21.75 -17.83
N SER A 95 -4.88 22.23 -19.06
CA SER A 95 -6.23 22.40 -19.61
C SER A 95 -7.14 23.28 -18.74
N ARG A 96 -6.55 24.23 -17.99
CA ARG A 96 -7.25 25.12 -17.02
C ARG A 96 -7.92 24.33 -15.88
N GLY A 97 -7.25 23.28 -15.39
CA GLY A 97 -7.71 22.45 -14.26
C GLY A 97 -8.98 21.64 -14.52
N ARG A 98 -9.37 21.43 -15.78
CA ARG A 98 -10.64 20.76 -16.13
C ARG A 98 -10.75 19.30 -15.67
N ARG A 99 -9.66 18.67 -15.25
CA ARG A 99 -9.61 17.23 -14.95
C ARG A 99 -10.03 16.90 -13.52
N VAL A 100 -9.84 17.84 -12.60
CA VAL A 100 -10.18 17.69 -11.18
C VAL A 100 -11.11 18.81 -10.74
N THR A 101 -12.20 18.45 -10.06
CA THR A 101 -13.20 19.40 -9.56
C THR A 101 -13.31 19.27 -8.05
N PHE A 102 -12.66 20.19 -7.32
CA PHE A 102 -12.60 20.14 -5.85
C PHE A 102 -13.96 20.36 -5.17
N ALA A 103 -14.82 21.20 -5.74
CA ALA A 103 -16.15 21.46 -5.17
C ALA A 103 -17.09 20.25 -5.24
N ARG A 104 -16.86 19.34 -6.20
CA ARG A 104 -17.61 18.09 -6.38
C ARG A 104 -16.64 16.99 -6.82
N PRO A 105 -15.82 16.43 -5.90
CA PRO A 105 -14.73 15.52 -6.23
C PRO A 105 -15.15 14.35 -7.13
N GLY A 106 -16.30 13.74 -6.83
CA GLY A 106 -16.85 12.61 -7.59
C GLY A 106 -17.23 12.90 -9.05
N ASP A 107 -17.36 14.18 -9.42
CA ASP A 107 -17.67 14.62 -10.79
C ASP A 107 -16.43 15.00 -11.59
N SER A 108 -15.24 14.90 -10.98
CA SER A 108 -13.97 15.13 -11.66
C SER A 108 -13.90 14.31 -12.94
N LEU A 109 -13.48 14.94 -14.05
CA LEU A 109 -13.37 14.27 -15.34
C LEU A 109 -12.43 13.06 -15.25
N LEU A 110 -11.38 13.15 -14.42
CA LEU A 110 -10.49 12.04 -14.09
C LEU A 110 -11.26 10.80 -13.63
N LEU A 111 -12.13 10.95 -12.61
CA LEU A 111 -12.91 9.84 -12.05
C LEU A 111 -14.00 9.36 -13.00
N THR A 112 -14.71 10.28 -13.66
CA THR A 112 -15.85 9.93 -14.52
C THR A 112 -15.41 9.26 -15.83
N LYS A 113 -14.25 9.62 -16.39
CA LYS A 113 -13.64 8.89 -17.52
C LYS A 113 -13.09 7.55 -17.09
N ALA A 114 -12.35 7.49 -15.97
CA ALA A 114 -11.75 6.26 -15.50
C ALA A 114 -12.80 5.19 -15.14
N SER A 115 -13.92 5.59 -14.55
CA SER A 115 -15.05 4.70 -14.19
C SER A 115 -16.04 4.44 -15.31
N GLY A 116 -15.91 5.11 -16.46
CA GLY A 116 -16.83 4.96 -17.60
C GLY A 116 -18.18 5.66 -17.44
N LYS A 117 -18.40 6.48 -16.41
CA LYS A 117 -19.58 7.36 -16.30
C LYS A 117 -19.69 8.32 -17.49
N VAL A 118 -18.55 8.75 -18.01
CA VAL A 118 -18.44 9.49 -19.28
C VAL A 118 -17.67 8.60 -20.27
N PRO A 119 -18.06 8.53 -21.56
CA PRO A 119 -17.39 7.70 -22.56
C PRO A 119 -15.88 7.94 -22.61
N HIS A 120 -15.11 6.87 -22.47
CA HIS A 120 -13.65 6.89 -22.49
C HIS A 120 -13.15 5.82 -23.47
N GLY A 121 -12.33 6.21 -24.46
CA GLY A 121 -11.84 5.30 -25.50
C GLY A 121 -11.01 4.13 -24.95
N GLY A 122 -10.42 4.28 -23.76
CA GLY A 122 -9.72 3.20 -23.06
C GLY A 122 -10.65 2.22 -22.33
N GLY A 123 -11.97 2.42 -22.34
CA GLY A 123 -12.93 1.65 -21.55
C GLY A 123 -12.92 2.01 -20.06
N VAL A 124 -13.60 1.20 -19.26
CA VAL A 124 -13.56 1.29 -17.79
C VAL A 124 -12.18 0.83 -17.32
N ARG A 125 -11.46 1.72 -16.65
CA ARG A 125 -10.15 1.43 -16.04
C ARG A 125 -10.24 1.32 -14.54
N LEU A 126 -11.08 2.13 -13.89
CA LEU A 126 -11.15 2.25 -12.45
C LEU A 126 -12.61 2.17 -11.98
N PRO A 127 -13.13 0.96 -11.69
CA PRO A 127 -14.50 0.76 -11.21
C PRO A 127 -14.78 1.58 -9.94
N VAL A 128 -16.00 2.08 -9.78
CA VAL A 128 -16.38 2.99 -8.68
C VAL A 128 -16.21 2.33 -7.30
N ASP A 129 -16.43 1.02 -7.22
CA ASP A 129 -16.29 0.18 -6.03
C ASP A 129 -14.84 -0.29 -5.78
N SER A 130 -13.89 0.02 -6.67
CA SER A 130 -12.49 -0.36 -6.49
C SER A 130 -11.80 0.50 -5.43
N ALA A 131 -10.87 -0.10 -4.69
CA ALA A 131 -10.03 0.62 -3.73
C ALA A 131 -9.23 1.77 -4.39
N GLY A 132 -8.80 1.59 -5.64
CA GLY A 132 -8.09 2.63 -6.39
C GLY A 132 -8.96 3.84 -6.73
N TYR A 133 -10.25 3.63 -7.05
CA TYR A 133 -11.19 4.73 -7.23
C TYR A 133 -11.37 5.52 -5.94
N GLN A 134 -11.57 4.81 -4.83
CA GLN A 134 -11.78 5.44 -3.52
C GLN A 134 -10.55 6.23 -3.09
N LEU A 135 -9.35 5.67 -3.25
CA LEU A 135 -8.10 6.38 -2.94
C LEU A 135 -7.93 7.65 -3.77
N LEU A 136 -8.22 7.58 -5.08
CA LEU A 136 -8.15 8.76 -5.96
C LEU A 136 -9.20 9.81 -5.61
N LEU A 137 -10.40 9.39 -5.21
CA LEU A 137 -11.45 10.27 -4.73
C LEU A 137 -11.07 10.97 -3.42
N GLU A 138 -10.52 10.24 -2.45
CA GLU A 138 -10.04 10.81 -1.18
C GLU A 138 -8.87 11.77 -1.40
N TRP A 139 -7.94 11.46 -2.30
CA TRP A 139 -6.88 12.39 -2.69
C TRP A 139 -7.43 13.71 -3.25
N ILE A 140 -8.45 13.65 -4.12
CA ILE A 140 -9.10 14.86 -4.63
C ILE A 140 -9.81 15.63 -3.50
N LYS A 141 -10.52 14.94 -2.61
CA LYS A 141 -11.18 15.56 -1.44
C LYS A 141 -10.19 16.26 -0.52
N ALA A 142 -8.97 15.72 -0.39
CA ALA A 142 -7.87 16.31 0.37
C ALA A 142 -7.20 17.50 -0.34
N GLY A 143 -7.71 17.95 -1.49
CA GLY A 143 -7.14 19.07 -2.25
C GLY A 143 -6.06 18.67 -3.24
N ALA A 144 -5.93 17.36 -3.52
CA ALA A 144 -4.97 16.79 -4.46
C ALA A 144 -3.50 17.24 -4.21
N PRO A 145 -2.96 17.06 -2.98
CA PRO A 145 -1.58 17.46 -2.68
C PRO A 145 -0.60 16.73 -3.60
N ARG A 146 0.42 17.45 -4.09
CA ARG A 146 1.53 16.86 -4.86
C ARG A 146 2.45 16.04 -3.97
N ALA A 147 2.83 16.58 -2.83
CA ALA A 147 3.73 15.96 -1.89
C ALA A 147 3.30 16.34 -0.48
N LEU A 148 3.66 15.48 0.47
CA LEU A 148 3.50 15.75 1.88
C LEU A 148 4.87 16.07 2.49
N PRO A 149 4.93 16.88 3.56
CA PRO A 149 6.19 17.21 4.21
C PRO A 149 6.80 15.98 4.88
N ASN A 150 8.14 15.86 4.81
CA ASN A 150 8.93 14.81 5.47
C ASN A 150 8.55 13.38 5.08
N ILE A 151 8.13 13.18 3.83
CA ILE A 151 7.91 11.83 3.31
C ILE A 151 9.25 11.18 2.96
N PRO A 152 9.51 9.95 3.43
CA PRO A 152 10.74 9.23 3.11
C PRO A 152 10.68 8.68 1.67
N ASP A 153 11.81 8.74 0.98
CA ASP A 153 11.97 8.24 -0.39
C ASP A 153 11.96 6.71 -0.42
N LEU A 154 11.48 6.15 -1.53
CA LEU A 154 11.52 4.71 -1.78
C LEU A 154 12.98 4.27 -1.99
N VAL A 155 13.38 3.22 -1.27
CA VAL A 155 14.73 2.62 -1.38
C VAL A 155 14.69 1.32 -2.18
N ASN A 156 13.72 0.46 -1.88
CA ASN A 156 13.64 -0.89 -2.46
C ASN A 156 12.22 -1.45 -2.39
N VAL A 157 11.95 -2.45 -3.23
CA VAL A 157 10.75 -3.28 -3.18
C VAL A 157 11.15 -4.75 -3.10
N THR A 158 10.53 -5.50 -2.20
CA THR A 158 10.69 -6.96 -2.09
C THR A 158 9.37 -7.67 -2.34
N VAL A 159 9.47 -8.96 -2.70
CA VAL A 159 8.31 -9.84 -2.84
C VAL A 159 8.49 -11.08 -1.97
N GLU A 160 7.43 -11.48 -1.29
CA GLU A 160 7.40 -12.67 -0.44
C GLU A 160 6.20 -13.57 -0.80
N PRO A 161 6.41 -14.89 -0.95
CA PRO A 161 7.72 -15.56 -1.03
C PRO A 161 8.51 -15.11 -2.27
N VAL A 162 9.83 -15.38 -2.30
CA VAL A 162 10.69 -15.12 -3.48
C VAL A 162 10.66 -16.26 -4.50
N THR A 163 10.28 -17.46 -4.07
CA THR A 163 10.13 -18.64 -4.93
C THR A 163 9.07 -19.57 -4.35
N HIS A 164 8.42 -20.35 -5.21
CA HIS A 164 7.51 -21.41 -4.81
C HIS A 164 7.60 -22.61 -5.76
N GLU A 165 7.46 -23.81 -5.23
CA GLU A 165 7.28 -25.03 -6.02
C GLU A 165 5.77 -25.35 -6.08
N PHE A 166 5.22 -25.37 -7.28
CA PHE A 166 3.79 -25.52 -7.52
C PHE A 166 3.44 -26.91 -8.03
N GLN A 167 2.31 -27.42 -7.57
CA GLN A 167 1.52 -28.39 -8.33
C GLN A 167 0.76 -27.69 -9.46
N HIS A 168 0.32 -28.44 -10.47
CA HIS A 168 -0.57 -27.90 -11.50
C HIS A 168 -1.82 -27.26 -10.86
N HIS A 169 -2.19 -26.08 -11.35
CA HIS A 169 -3.34 -25.28 -10.85
C HIS A 169 -3.24 -24.78 -9.41
N GLU A 170 -2.13 -25.02 -8.71
CA GLU A 170 -1.91 -24.44 -7.39
C GLU A 170 -1.79 -22.92 -7.48
N LYS A 171 -2.18 -22.26 -6.39
CA LYS A 171 -2.20 -20.80 -6.28
C LYS A 171 -1.29 -20.33 -5.15
N GLN A 172 -0.65 -19.19 -5.34
CA GLN A 172 0.19 -18.52 -4.36
C GLN A 172 -0.10 -17.02 -4.33
N GLN A 173 -0.46 -16.49 -3.17
CA GLN A 173 -0.56 -15.04 -2.98
C GLN A 173 0.83 -14.45 -2.74
N LEU A 174 1.19 -13.43 -3.52
CA LEU A 174 2.39 -12.64 -3.28
C LEU A 174 2.10 -11.49 -2.31
N GLN A 175 3.09 -11.14 -1.50
CA GLN A 175 3.14 -9.88 -0.76
C GLN A 175 4.27 -9.03 -1.28
N VAL A 176 3.97 -7.78 -1.65
CA VAL A 176 4.96 -6.82 -2.12
C VAL A 176 5.17 -5.77 -1.04
N ILE A 177 6.41 -5.61 -0.59
CA ILE A 177 6.78 -4.70 0.50
C ILE A 177 7.73 -3.63 -0.03
N ALA A 178 7.34 -2.36 0.13
CA ALA A 178 8.20 -1.20 -0.10
C ALA A 178 8.99 -0.86 1.16
N GLN A 179 10.25 -0.48 1.00
CA GLN A 179 11.18 -0.04 2.05
C GLN A 179 11.59 1.40 1.78
N TYR A 180 11.60 2.25 2.80
CA TYR A 180 11.86 3.68 2.67
C TYR A 180 13.13 4.13 3.40
N THR A 181 13.61 5.35 3.12
CA THR A 181 14.87 5.91 3.66
C THR A 181 14.89 6.09 5.17
N ASP A 182 13.72 6.18 5.82
CA ASP A 182 13.59 6.23 7.29
C ASP A 182 13.56 4.84 7.95
N GLY A 183 13.72 3.77 7.16
CA GLY A 183 13.63 2.38 7.62
C GLY A 183 12.19 1.85 7.76
N SER A 184 11.17 2.67 7.50
CA SER A 184 9.79 2.22 7.47
C SER A 184 9.52 1.29 6.29
N THR A 185 8.47 0.47 6.42
CA THR A 185 8.02 -0.43 5.35
C THR A 185 6.53 -0.30 5.13
N ARG A 186 6.08 -0.66 3.93
CA ARG A 186 4.67 -0.63 3.56
C ARG A 186 4.30 -1.82 2.68
N ASN A 187 3.19 -2.47 2.98
CA ASN A 187 2.59 -3.41 2.06
C ASN A 187 1.96 -2.66 0.87
N VAL A 188 2.50 -2.88 -0.32
CA VAL A 188 2.10 -2.26 -1.58
C VAL A 188 1.54 -3.28 -2.56
N THR A 189 1.14 -4.46 -2.10
CA THR A 189 0.61 -5.57 -2.93
C THR A 189 -0.55 -5.11 -3.82
N GLY A 190 -1.46 -4.29 -3.27
CA GLY A 190 -2.61 -3.75 -4.00
C GLY A 190 -2.29 -2.57 -4.93
N LEU A 191 -1.07 -2.00 -4.86
CA LEU A 191 -0.59 -0.89 -5.68
C LEU A 191 0.39 -1.35 -6.76
N ALA A 192 1.04 -2.50 -6.58
CA ALA A 192 2.00 -3.04 -7.52
C ALA A 192 1.36 -3.43 -8.86
N THR A 193 2.16 -3.51 -9.90
CA THR A 193 1.82 -4.15 -11.18
C THR A 193 2.52 -5.48 -11.28
N TYR A 194 1.85 -6.48 -11.87
CA TYR A 194 2.39 -7.82 -12.00
C TYR A 194 2.47 -8.23 -13.46
N GLN A 195 3.54 -8.93 -13.83
CA GLN A 195 3.72 -9.48 -15.16
C GLN A 195 4.43 -10.83 -15.08
N SER A 196 3.88 -11.84 -15.74
CA SER A 196 4.58 -13.09 -16.02
C SER A 196 5.36 -12.99 -17.32
N ASN A 197 6.57 -13.57 -17.34
CA ASN A 197 7.29 -13.78 -18.60
C ASN A 197 6.76 -15.00 -19.39
N GLU A 198 6.13 -15.97 -18.71
CA GLU A 198 5.66 -17.24 -19.27
C GLU A 198 4.30 -17.61 -18.65
N SER A 199 3.24 -16.88 -19.02
CA SER A 199 1.89 -17.08 -18.45
C SER A 199 1.30 -18.49 -18.65
N PRO A 200 1.63 -19.26 -19.70
CA PRO A 200 1.18 -20.66 -19.80
C PRO A 200 1.78 -21.58 -18.72
N ILE A 201 2.94 -21.22 -18.14
CA ILE A 201 3.55 -21.93 -17.00
C ILE A 201 2.99 -21.39 -15.70
N ALA A 202 3.06 -20.08 -15.46
CA ALA A 202 2.46 -19.46 -14.29
C ALA A 202 1.94 -18.06 -14.64
N ASP A 203 0.65 -17.84 -14.44
CA ASP A 203 0.01 -16.55 -14.63
C ASP A 203 -0.14 -15.81 -13.30
N VAL A 204 -0.28 -14.49 -13.35
CA VAL A 204 -0.49 -13.67 -12.15
C VAL A 204 -1.62 -12.69 -12.39
N ASN A 205 -2.59 -12.66 -11.49
CA ASN A 205 -3.68 -11.71 -11.59
C ASN A 205 -3.30 -10.34 -10.99
N ALA A 206 -4.16 -9.34 -11.19
CA ALA A 206 -3.90 -8.01 -10.66
C ALA A 206 -3.75 -8.01 -9.12
N ALA A 207 -4.42 -8.87 -8.37
CA ALA A 207 -4.28 -8.93 -6.91
C ALA A 207 -2.95 -9.54 -6.42
N GLY A 208 -2.07 -9.97 -7.33
CA GLY A 208 -0.80 -10.62 -6.98
C GLY A 208 -0.97 -12.10 -6.62
N GLU A 209 -2.10 -12.72 -6.98
CA GLU A 209 -2.26 -14.17 -6.86
C GLU A 209 -1.70 -14.82 -8.13
N VAL A 210 -0.66 -15.62 -7.96
CA VAL A 210 -0.05 -16.46 -9.00
C VAL A 210 -0.84 -17.76 -9.10
N THR A 211 -1.14 -18.21 -10.31
CA THR A 211 -1.76 -19.51 -10.59
C THR A 211 -0.88 -20.32 -11.54
N ALA A 212 -0.51 -21.53 -11.12
CA ALA A 212 0.22 -22.48 -11.94
C ALA A 212 -0.65 -23.02 -13.09
N GLY A 213 -0.06 -23.12 -14.27
CA GLY A 213 -0.66 -23.71 -15.45
C GLY A 213 -0.45 -25.23 -15.55
N ASN A 214 -0.73 -25.75 -16.75
CA ASN A 214 -0.54 -27.16 -17.08
C ASN A 214 0.88 -27.49 -17.53
N LEU A 215 1.68 -26.48 -17.89
CA LEU A 215 3.03 -26.69 -18.37
C LEU A 215 3.99 -26.75 -17.20
N THR A 216 4.83 -27.78 -17.20
CA THR A 216 5.98 -27.88 -16.30
C THR A 216 7.06 -26.91 -16.76
N GLY A 217 7.80 -26.34 -15.82
CA GLY A 217 8.89 -25.44 -16.12
C GLY A 217 9.08 -24.36 -15.07
N LYS A 218 9.77 -23.29 -15.47
CA LYS A 218 10.09 -22.16 -14.60
C LYS A 218 9.53 -20.88 -15.21
N ALA A 219 8.81 -20.12 -14.42
CA ALA A 219 8.31 -18.79 -14.76
C ALA A 219 8.80 -17.78 -13.72
N THR A 220 8.99 -16.54 -14.16
CA THR A 220 9.32 -15.41 -13.31
C THR A 220 8.19 -14.41 -13.36
N ILE A 221 7.68 -14.05 -12.18
CA ILE A 221 6.72 -12.98 -12.01
C ILE A 221 7.47 -11.72 -11.56
N MET A 222 7.36 -10.66 -12.35
CA MET A 222 7.83 -9.33 -11.96
C MET A 222 6.70 -8.60 -11.23
N ALA A 223 6.99 -8.10 -10.03
CA ALA A 223 6.17 -7.15 -9.31
C ALA A 223 6.84 -5.77 -9.35
N ARG A 224 6.15 -4.76 -9.86
CA ARG A 224 6.67 -3.38 -9.96
C ARG A 224 5.84 -2.43 -9.10
N TYR A 225 6.53 -1.57 -8.36
CA TYR A 225 5.93 -0.46 -7.63
C TYR A 225 6.83 0.78 -7.79
N ALA A 226 6.26 1.89 -8.27
CA ALA A 226 7.01 3.05 -8.75
C ALA A 226 8.08 2.67 -9.79
N ASP A 227 9.34 3.03 -9.54
CA ASP A 227 10.53 2.75 -10.35
C ASP A 227 11.25 1.46 -9.95
N GLN A 228 10.84 0.81 -8.85
CA GLN A 228 11.44 -0.41 -8.33
C GLN A 228 10.69 -1.67 -8.76
N PHE A 229 11.41 -2.80 -8.82
CA PHE A 229 10.86 -4.11 -9.14
C PHE A 229 11.42 -5.21 -8.23
N ALA A 230 10.57 -6.20 -7.96
CA ALA A 230 10.92 -7.43 -7.27
C ALA A 230 10.54 -8.64 -8.14
N LEU A 231 11.26 -9.76 -7.97
CA LEU A 231 11.06 -10.96 -8.78
C LEU A 231 10.64 -12.14 -7.89
N PHE A 232 9.57 -12.81 -8.29
CA PHE A 232 9.14 -14.09 -7.75
C PHE A 232 9.39 -15.19 -8.78
N THR A 233 9.86 -16.35 -8.33
CA THR A 233 10.09 -17.52 -9.19
C THR A 233 9.06 -18.62 -8.94
N ALA A 234 8.30 -18.99 -9.97
CA ALA A 234 7.44 -20.16 -9.95
C ALA A 234 8.15 -21.36 -10.59
N ASN A 235 8.20 -22.49 -9.90
CA ASN A 235 8.72 -23.75 -10.43
C ASN A 235 7.62 -24.80 -10.42
N ILE A 236 7.30 -25.38 -11.58
CA ILE A 236 6.37 -26.51 -11.71
C ILE A 236 7.19 -27.71 -12.14
N PRO A 237 7.55 -28.62 -11.21
CA PRO A 237 8.38 -29.78 -11.55
C PRO A 237 7.61 -30.76 -12.43
N GLN A 238 8.35 -31.51 -13.24
CA GLN A 238 7.80 -32.67 -13.93
C GLN A 238 7.55 -33.78 -12.89
N MET A 239 6.28 -34.12 -12.65
CA MET A 239 5.86 -35.08 -11.63
C MET A 239 6.40 -36.49 -11.88
N ASP A 240 6.50 -36.89 -13.16
CA ASP A 240 6.96 -38.24 -13.54
C ASP A 240 8.35 -38.19 -14.19
N ARG A 241 9.30 -38.86 -13.55
CA ARG A 241 10.60 -39.19 -14.15
C ARG A 241 10.30 -40.08 -15.37
N GLN A 242 10.59 -39.58 -16.57
CA GLN A 242 10.34 -40.38 -17.77
C GLN A 242 11.21 -41.64 -17.77
N PRO A 243 10.70 -42.77 -18.28
CA PRO A 243 11.51 -43.97 -18.47
C PRO A 243 12.77 -43.65 -19.29
N ALA A 244 13.86 -44.39 -19.08
CA ALA A 244 15.09 -44.19 -19.85
C ALA A 244 14.81 -44.30 -21.37
N GLU A 245 13.86 -45.16 -21.75
CA GLU A 245 13.41 -45.40 -23.10
C GLU A 245 12.80 -44.15 -23.78
N TYR A 246 12.18 -43.25 -23.01
CA TYR A 246 11.68 -41.98 -23.53
C TYR A 246 12.84 -41.12 -24.04
N TYR A 247 13.93 -41.02 -23.27
CA TYR A 247 15.11 -40.25 -23.66
C TYR A 247 15.85 -40.88 -24.85
N ASP A 248 15.86 -42.20 -24.94
CA ASP A 248 16.45 -42.92 -26.09
C ASP A 248 15.67 -42.73 -27.39
N SER A 249 14.37 -42.44 -27.30
CA SER A 249 13.50 -42.20 -28.46
C SER A 249 13.58 -40.78 -29.04
N LEU A 250 14.27 -39.85 -28.35
CA LEU A 250 14.41 -38.48 -28.82
C LEU A 250 15.32 -38.43 -30.07
N PRO A 251 15.03 -37.54 -31.05
CA PRO A 251 15.88 -37.37 -32.22
C PRO A 251 17.30 -37.02 -31.79
N ARG A 252 18.26 -37.87 -32.17
CA ARG A 252 19.68 -37.57 -32.00
C ARG A 252 20.15 -36.83 -33.25
N ASN A 253 20.60 -35.58 -33.06
CA ASN A 253 21.26 -34.80 -34.11
C ASN A 253 22.64 -35.40 -34.44
#